data_AF-A0A1W1D5E4-F1
#
_entry.id   AF-A0A1W1D5E4-F1
#
_cell.length_a   1.000
_cell.length_b   1.000
_cell.length_c   1.000
_cell.angle_alpha   90.00
_cell.angle_beta   90.00
_cell.angle_gamma   90.00
#
_symmetry.space_group_name_H-M   'P 1'
#
loop_
_entity.id
_entity.type
_entity.pdbx_description
1 polymer ?
#
loop_
_entity_poly.entity_id
_entity_poly.type
_entity_poly.pdbx_seq_one_letter_code
_entity_poly.pdbx_strand_id
1 'polypeptide(L)'
;MNNEKKKPKARAIAEAVDSLSLGISMVVAVAMGVGLGYLFRALTGVHWTFFIGVFIGIAAAILNVYKAYSKQYKEYEALAKEKRYAIKKQLDEEDEDYGEKNY
;
A
#
# COMPACT_ATOMS: atom_id res chain seq x y z
N MET A 1 -10.11 -36.82 -12.86
CA MET A 1 -9.21 -35.65 -13.09
C MET A 1 -9.31 -34.72 -11.89
N ASN A 2 -8.34 -34.76 -10.97
CA ASN A 2 -8.30 -33.86 -9.81
C ASN A 2 -7.46 -32.62 -10.16
N ASN A 3 -8.11 -31.48 -10.35
CA ASN A 3 -7.46 -30.17 -10.42
C ASN A 3 -7.58 -29.50 -9.05
N GLU A 4 -6.67 -29.84 -8.13
CA GLU A 4 -6.55 -29.15 -6.85
C GLU A 4 -6.02 -27.72 -7.08
N LYS A 5 -6.86 -26.75 -6.72
CA LYS A 5 -6.59 -25.31 -6.79
C LYS A 5 -5.51 -24.91 -5.76
N LYS A 6 -4.22 -25.17 -6.03
CA LYS A 6 -3.07 -24.65 -5.25
C LYS A 6 -2.79 -23.16 -5.52
N LYS A 7 -3.83 -22.30 -5.53
CA LYS A 7 -3.70 -20.85 -5.74
C LYS A 7 -3.73 -19.93 -4.50
N PRO A 8 -4.13 -20.32 -3.27
CA PRO A 8 -4.25 -19.34 -2.18
C PRO A 8 -2.90 -18.98 -1.52
N LYS A 9 -1.92 -19.88 -1.49
CA LYS A 9 -0.67 -19.68 -0.72
C LYS A 9 0.28 -18.64 -1.33
N ALA A 10 0.38 -18.58 -2.65
CA ALA A 10 1.29 -17.65 -3.33
C ALA A 10 0.87 -16.18 -3.15
N ARG A 11 -0.44 -15.89 -3.16
CA ARG A 11 -0.97 -14.54 -2.91
C ARG A 11 -0.70 -14.07 -1.47
N ALA A 12 -0.96 -14.93 -0.49
CA ALA A 12 -0.70 -14.61 0.91
C ALA A 12 0.79 -14.33 1.18
N ILE A 13 1.70 -15.06 0.52
CA ILE A 13 3.14 -14.82 0.61
C ILE A 13 3.51 -13.47 -0.03
N ALA A 14 2.96 -13.15 -1.21
CA ALA A 14 3.22 -11.87 -1.87
C ALA A 14 2.77 -10.66 -1.02
N GLU A 15 1.58 -10.75 -0.42
CA GLU A 15 1.01 -9.70 0.43
C GLU A 15 1.82 -9.49 1.73
N ALA A 16 2.33 -10.58 2.30
CA ALA A 16 3.24 -10.54 3.44
C ALA A 16 4.62 -9.92 3.07
N VAL A 17 5.12 -10.19 1.87
CA VAL A 17 6.37 -9.60 1.37
C VAL A 17 6.22 -8.10 1.13
N ASP A 18 5.10 -7.65 0.56
CA ASP A 18 4.84 -6.23 0.29
C ASP A 18 4.75 -5.40 1.58
N SER A 19 4.09 -5.93 2.61
CA SER A 19 4.00 -5.27 3.92
C SER A 19 5.34 -5.25 4.66
N LEU A 20 6.13 -6.33 4.58
CA LEU A 20 7.49 -6.38 5.14
C LEU A 20 8.44 -5.39 4.43
N SER A 21 8.34 -5.29 3.10
CA SER A 21 9.13 -4.36 2.29
C SER A 21 8.89 -2.90 2.68
N LEU A 22 7.63 -2.55 2.98
CA LEU A 22 7.26 -1.23 3.49
C LEU A 22 7.88 -0.95 4.88
N GLY A 23 7.87 -1.94 5.77
CA GLY A 23 8.50 -1.80 7.09
C GLY A 23 10.01 -1.57 6.99
N ILE A 24 10.67 -2.33 6.12
CA ILE A 24 12.12 -2.18 5.88
C ILE A 24 12.44 -0.81 5.29
N SER A 25 11.62 -0.29 4.35
CA SER A 25 11.87 1.03 3.75
C SER A 25 11.83 2.16 4.79
N MET A 26 10.93 2.07 5.79
CA MET A 26 10.88 3.03 6.89
C MET A 26 12.16 2.99 7.73
N VAL A 27 12.61 1.79 8.10
CA VAL A 27 13.83 1.61 8.91
C VAL A 27 15.04 2.17 8.17
N VAL A 28 15.16 1.87 6.87
CA VAL A 28 16.24 2.37 6.01
C VAL A 28 16.21 3.90 5.91
N ALA A 29 15.03 4.51 5.72
CA ALA A 29 14.89 5.96 5.65
C ALA A 29 15.30 6.66 6.97
N VAL A 30 14.87 6.12 8.12
CA VAL A 30 15.26 6.64 9.44
C VAL A 30 16.76 6.45 9.69
N ALA A 31 17.31 5.28 9.35
CA ALA A 31 18.75 5.01 9.50
C ALA A 31 19.59 5.97 8.65
N MET A 32 19.18 6.27 7.42
CA MET A 32 19.82 7.30 6.60
C MET A 32 19.71 8.69 7.23
N GLY A 33 18.54 9.07 7.77
CA GLY A 33 18.38 10.33 8.50
C GLY A 33 19.29 10.44 9.72
N VAL A 34 19.43 9.37 10.49
CA VAL A 34 20.37 9.29 11.63
C VAL A 34 21.82 9.41 11.16
N GLY A 35 22.19 8.72 10.07
CA GLY A 35 23.52 8.83 9.47
C GLY A 35 23.85 10.26 9.01
N LEU A 36 22.91 10.92 8.33
CA LEU A 36 23.02 12.33 7.94
C LEU A 36 23.07 13.25 9.16
N GLY A 37 22.30 12.96 10.21
CA GLY A 37 22.35 13.69 11.47
C GLY A 37 23.72 13.61 12.12
N TYR A 38 24.35 12.43 12.11
CA TYR A 38 25.70 12.27 12.62
C TYR A 38 26.71 13.06 11.78
N LEU A 39 26.57 13.05 10.45
CA LEU A 39 27.39 13.84 9.54
C LEU A 39 27.26 15.35 9.83
N PHE A 40 26.04 15.87 9.99
CA PHE A 40 25.83 17.28 10.34
C PHE A 40 26.42 17.65 11.69
N ARG A 41 26.26 16.79 12.71
CA ARG A 41 26.89 16.98 14.00
C ARG A 41 28.42 17.02 13.88
N ALA A 42 29.01 16.13 13.08
CA ALA A 42 30.45 16.06 12.88
C ALA A 42 31.00 17.29 12.14
N LEU A 43 30.27 17.81 11.16
CA LEU A 43 30.68 18.99 10.38
C LEU A 43 30.49 20.31 11.14
N THR A 44 29.39 20.45 11.87
CA THR A 44 29.05 21.71 12.56
C THR A 44 29.61 21.79 13.97
N GLY A 45 29.96 20.67 14.59
CA GLY A 45 30.35 20.59 16.00
C GLY A 45 29.19 20.84 16.98
N VAL A 46 27.99 21.10 16.50
CA VAL A 46 26.83 21.47 17.31
C VAL A 46 25.93 20.25 17.50
N HIS A 47 25.65 19.88 18.75
CA HIS A 47 24.91 18.65 19.04
C HIS A 47 23.45 18.65 18.55
N TRP A 48 22.79 19.80 18.50
CA TRP A 48 21.37 19.86 18.10
C TRP A 48 21.16 19.58 16.61
N THR A 49 22.17 19.80 15.76
CA THR A 49 22.06 19.59 14.31
C THR A 49 21.87 18.12 13.93
N PHE A 50 22.20 17.19 14.84
CA PHE A 50 21.85 15.78 14.73
C PHE A 50 20.35 15.57 14.49
N PHE A 51 19.50 16.30 15.21
CA PHE A 51 18.05 16.15 15.11
C PHE A 51 17.48 16.59 13.77
N ILE A 52 18.20 17.45 13.02
CA ILE A 52 17.79 17.85 11.67
C ILE A 52 17.76 16.63 10.74
N GLY A 53 18.83 15.83 10.75
CA GLY A 53 18.90 14.61 9.95
C GLY A 53 17.86 13.58 10.38
N VAL A 54 17.68 13.39 11.69
CA VAL A 54 16.66 12.49 12.24
C VAL A 54 15.26 12.92 11.82
N PHE A 55 14.94 14.21 11.93
CA PHE A 55 13.65 14.76 11.52
C PHE A 55 13.38 14.53 10.04
N ILE A 56 14.37 14.77 9.17
CA ILE A 56 14.27 14.51 7.73
C ILE A 56 14.03 13.01 7.47
N GLY A 57 14.75 12.13 8.17
CA GLY A 57 14.55 10.67 8.04
C GLY A 57 13.15 10.21 8.43
N ILE A 58 12.61 10.73 9.54
CA ILE A 58 11.25 10.42 9.99
C ILE A 58 10.22 10.97 8.99
N ALA A 59 10.38 12.22 8.54
CA ALA A 59 9.48 12.82 7.56
C ALA A 59 9.48 12.04 6.24
N ALA A 60 10.66 11.58 5.78
CA ALA A 60 10.79 10.74 4.60
C ALA A 60 10.11 9.37 4.77
N ALA A 61 10.25 8.73 5.93
CA ALA A 61 9.58 7.45 6.22
C ALA A 61 8.04 7.60 6.20
N ILE A 62 7.50 8.64 6.82
CA ILE A 62 6.05 8.94 6.82
C ILE A 62 5.57 9.18 5.38
N LEU A 63 6.29 10.00 4.62
CA LEU A 63 5.92 10.35 3.24
C LEU A 63 5.98 9.12 2.32
N ASN A 64 6.94 8.22 2.53
CA ASN A 64 7.04 6.94 1.82
C ASN A 64 5.82 6.04 2.09
N VAL A 65 5.46 5.88 3.37
CA VAL A 65 4.29 5.07 3.76
C VAL A 65 3.00 5.64 3.23
N TYR A 66 2.79 6.96 3.35
CA TYR A 66 1.59 7.59 2.83
C TYR A 66 1.43 7.35 1.33
N LYS A 67 2.52 7.48 0.57
CA LYS A 67 2.50 7.22 -0.88
C LYS A 67 2.13 5.78 -1.20
N ALA A 68 2.75 4.80 -0.53
CA ALA A 68 2.46 3.39 -0.73
C ALA A 68 1.02 3.03 -0.33
N TYR A 69 0.55 3.53 0.82
CA TYR A 69 -0.81 3.35 1.30
C TYR A 69 -1.84 3.96 0.34
N SER A 70 -1.61 5.20 -0.11
CA SER A 70 -2.51 5.87 -1.05
C SER A 70 -2.66 5.13 -2.38
N LYS A 71 -1.58 4.47 -2.84
CA LYS A 71 -1.61 3.64 -4.05
C LYS A 71 -2.46 2.39 -3.84
N GLN A 72 -2.23 1.67 -2.73
CA GLN A 72 -3.02 0.48 -2.38
C GLN A 72 -4.51 0.86 -2.23
N TYR A 73 -4.81 1.96 -1.53
CA TYR A 73 -6.19 2.43 -1.32
C TYR A 73 -6.91 2.69 -2.65
N LYS A 74 -6.25 3.34 -3.62
CA LYS A 74 -6.82 3.58 -4.95
C LYS A 74 -7.07 2.29 -5.73
N GLU A 75 -6.17 1.32 -5.64
CA GLU A 75 -6.35 0.00 -6.26
C GLU A 75 -7.55 -0.74 -5.64
N TYR A 76 -7.68 -0.69 -4.30
CA TYR A 76 -8.85 -1.23 -3.60
C TYR A 76 -10.15 -0.54 -4.01
N GLU A 77 -10.16 0.79 -4.12
CA GLU A 77 -11.35 1.55 -4.52
C GLU A 77 -11.75 1.23 -5.97
N ALA A 78 -10.78 1.14 -6.89
CA ALA A 78 -11.03 0.75 -8.28
C ALA A 78 -11.63 -0.67 -8.37
N LEU A 79 -11.05 -1.63 -7.66
CA LEU A 79 -11.57 -3.00 -7.59
C LEU A 79 -12.98 -3.06 -6.98
N ALA A 80 -13.25 -2.27 -5.94
CA ALA A 80 -14.56 -2.19 -5.31
C ALA A 80 -15.61 -1.58 -6.26
N LYS A 81 -15.22 -0.55 -7.01
CA LYS A 81 -16.07 0.13 -7.99
C LYS A 81 -16.42 -0.81 -9.15
N GLU A 82 -15.45 -1.51 -9.73
CA GLU A 82 -15.69 -2.55 -10.76
C GLU A 82 -16.66 -3.62 -10.26
N LYS A 83 -16.44 -4.18 -9.06
CA LYS A 83 -17.35 -5.18 -8.48
C LYS A 83 -18.77 -4.64 -8.31
N ARG A 84 -18.93 -3.41 -7.81
CA ARG A 84 -20.27 -2.80 -7.66
C ARG A 84 -20.96 -2.60 -9.01
N TYR A 85 -20.25 -2.16 -10.04
CA TYR A 85 -20.83 -2.02 -11.38
C TYR A 85 -21.20 -3.37 -12.00
N ALA A 86 -20.37 -4.39 -11.81
CA ALA A 86 -20.67 -5.74 -12.28
C ALA A 86 -21.93 -6.30 -11.62
N ILE A 87 -22.09 -6.14 -10.30
CA ILE A 87 -23.30 -6.56 -9.59
C ILE A 87 -24.52 -5.77 -10.05
N LYS A 88 -24.39 -4.44 -10.20
CA LYS A 88 -25.51 -3.61 -10.68
C LYS A 88 -25.97 -4.05 -12.06
N LYS A 89 -25.05 -4.30 -12.99
CA LYS A 89 -25.37 -4.77 -14.33
C LYS A 89 -26.11 -6.12 -14.33
N GLN A 90 -25.73 -7.05 -13.45
CA GLN A 90 -26.43 -8.33 -13.31
C GLN A 90 -27.86 -8.16 -12.81
N LEU A 91 -28.08 -7.25 -11.85
CA LEU A 91 -29.43 -6.96 -11.34
C LEU A 91 -30.30 -6.29 -12.41
N ASP A 92 -29.74 -5.33 -13.15
CA ASP A 92 -30.47 -4.65 -14.23
C ASP A 92 -30.82 -5.65 -15.38
N GLU A 93 -29.94 -6.61 -15.71
CA GLU A 93 -30.21 -7.69 -16.70
C GLU A 93 -31.24 -8.73 -16.20
N GLU A 94 -31.24 -9.07 -14.91
CA GLU A 94 -32.25 -9.97 -14.32
C GLU A 94 -33.65 -9.33 -14.26
N ASP A 95 -33.74 -8.03 -13.94
CA ASP A 95 -35.01 -7.31 -13.90
C ASP A 95 -35.63 -7.15 -15.31
N GLU A 96 -34.81 -6.96 -16.36
CA GLU A 96 -35.28 -6.92 -17.76
C GLU A 96 -35.81 -8.29 -18.24
N ASP A 97 -35.15 -9.41 -17.93
CA ASP A 97 -35.64 -10.77 -18.30
C ASP A 97 -36.95 -11.16 -17.58
N TYR A 98 -37.19 -10.65 -16.37
CA TYR A 98 -38.46 -10.85 -15.64
C TYR A 98 -39.61 -9.97 -16.17
N GLY A 99 -39.30 -8.77 -16.68
CA GLY A 99 -40.28 -7.87 -17.29
C GLY A 99 -40.76 -8.33 -18.67
N GLU A 100 -39.90 -8.98 -19.45
CA GLU A 100 -40.20 -9.39 -20.83
C GLU A 100 -41.04 -10.67 -20.93
N LYS A 101 -41.07 -11.51 -19.87
CA LYS A 101 -41.83 -12.78 -19.85
C LYS A 101 -43.28 -12.67 -19.35
N ASN A 102 -43.77 -11.46 -19.07
CA ASN A 102 -45.12 -11.21 -18.57
C ASN A 102 -45.97 -10.41 -19.57
N TYR A 103 -46.11 -10.87 -20.82
CA TYR A 103 -47.18 -10.48 -21.75
C TYR A 103 -47.53 -11.64 -22.70
#